data_AF-A0A2E0QZG4-F1
#
_entry.id   AF-A0A2E0QZG4-F1
#
_cell.length_a   1.000
_cell.length_b   1.000
_cell.length_c   1.000
_cell.angle_alpha   90.00
_cell.angle_beta   90.00
_cell.angle_gamma   90.00
#
_symmetry.space_group_name_H-M   'P 1'
#
loop_
_entity.id
_entity.type
_entity.pdbx_description
1 polymer ?
#
loop_
_entity_poly.entity_id
_entity_poly.type
_entity_poly.pdbx_seq_one_letter_code
_entity_poly.pdbx_strand_id
1 'polypeptide(L)'
;MTLSRRMISCFAAVIAVSFAIPIGWADEEEILFNGKDLDGWKGNPDNWKVENGTIVGTTTDDAPLPFNQFLIWEGDPVEDFELTAELKLTTDGNNSGIQYRAQLRPDIGEYVVSGYQCDMHPAIWANGMLYDEKGRGIVCKRGMKVVVPEGGGARVVGDLGQEPEFDTGEWTTYKITAKGNHIVHEVNGVQTVDFYDHEESERDLSGVIAFQIHRGPAMKVEIRNVTLKRFPKAELVSPEETPIPEGAPLVNPPKKPKGKAK
;
A
#
# COMPACT_ATOMS: atom_id res chain seq x y z
N MET A 1 11.99 -89.90 19.83
CA MET A 1 11.24 -89.21 18.75
C MET A 1 9.98 -88.69 19.44
N THR A 2 9.72 -87.40 19.64
CA THR A 2 9.83 -86.27 18.70
C THR A 2 9.90 -84.97 19.54
N LEU A 3 10.81 -84.04 19.22
CA LEU A 3 10.93 -82.73 19.87
C LEU A 3 9.78 -81.81 19.44
N SER A 4 9.05 -81.22 20.40
CA SER A 4 8.09 -80.14 20.16
C SER A 4 8.78 -78.78 20.38
N ARG A 5 9.00 -78.03 19.29
CA ARG A 5 9.47 -76.64 19.32
C ARG A 5 8.29 -75.72 19.65
N ARG A 6 8.37 -74.99 20.77
CA ARG A 6 7.50 -73.83 21.04
C ARG A 6 8.11 -72.60 20.36
N MET A 7 7.42 -72.06 19.35
CA MET A 7 7.72 -70.73 18.79
C MET A 7 7.16 -69.66 19.72
N ILE A 8 8.04 -68.77 20.19
CA ILE A 8 7.67 -67.53 20.87
C ILE A 8 7.62 -66.46 19.77
N SER A 9 6.42 -66.00 19.41
CA SER A 9 6.25 -64.85 18.52
C SER A 9 6.26 -63.57 19.36
N CYS A 10 7.36 -62.81 19.27
CA CYS A 10 7.41 -61.43 19.77
C CYS A 10 6.65 -60.52 18.79
N PHE A 11 5.49 -60.00 19.20
CA PHE A 11 4.85 -58.88 18.51
C PHE A 11 5.56 -57.58 18.93
N ALA A 12 6.34 -57.00 18.03
CA ALA A 12 6.85 -55.64 18.20
C ALA A 12 5.73 -54.67 17.83
N ALA A 13 5.22 -53.91 18.81
CA ALA A 13 4.30 -52.82 18.57
C ALA A 13 5.08 -51.64 17.95
N VAL A 14 4.85 -51.38 16.66
CA VAL A 14 5.35 -50.18 15.98
C VAL A 14 4.42 -49.03 16.34
N ILE A 15 4.85 -48.15 17.25
CA ILE A 15 4.17 -46.88 17.52
C ILE A 15 4.55 -45.94 16.38
N ALA A 16 3.63 -45.74 15.43
CA ALA A 16 3.77 -44.71 14.40
C ALA A 16 3.52 -43.34 15.05
N VAL A 17 4.59 -42.62 15.34
CA VAL A 17 4.52 -41.21 15.73
C VAL A 17 4.27 -40.41 14.45
N SER A 18 3.02 -40.03 14.22
CA SER A 18 2.65 -39.11 13.14
C SER A 18 3.18 -37.72 13.49
N PHE A 19 4.33 -37.35 12.91
CA PHE A 19 4.74 -35.95 12.85
C PHE A 19 3.80 -35.24 11.88
N ALA A 20 2.85 -34.47 12.41
CA ALA A 20 2.19 -33.44 11.61
C ALA A 20 3.26 -32.42 11.23
N ILE A 21 3.66 -32.41 9.96
CA ILE A 21 4.45 -31.32 9.40
C ILE A 21 3.51 -30.12 9.41
N PRO A 22 3.80 -29.04 10.16
CA PRO A 22 3.05 -27.81 10.00
C PRO A 22 3.22 -27.39 8.54
N ILE A 23 2.11 -27.36 7.80
CA ILE A 23 2.07 -26.75 6.48
C ILE A 23 2.47 -25.30 6.73
N GLY A 24 3.73 -24.98 6.42
CA GLY A 24 4.18 -23.60 6.38
C GLY A 24 3.29 -22.87 5.39
N TRP A 25 2.84 -21.69 5.79
CA TRP A 25 2.14 -20.78 4.89
C TRP A 25 3.11 -20.54 3.73
N ALA A 26 2.79 -21.08 2.56
CA ALA A 26 3.56 -20.75 1.38
C ALA A 26 3.38 -19.25 1.15
N ASP A 27 4.50 -18.56 0.93
CA ASP A 27 4.59 -17.18 0.47
C ASP A 27 3.97 -17.07 -0.94
N GLU A 28 2.65 -17.28 -1.06
CA GLU A 28 1.95 -17.28 -2.35
C GLU A 28 1.68 -15.83 -2.77
N GLU A 29 2.21 -15.48 -3.94
CA GLU A 29 1.99 -14.19 -4.58
C GLU A 29 0.69 -14.27 -5.41
N GLU A 30 -0.30 -13.49 -5.03
CA GLU A 30 -1.58 -13.36 -5.73
C GLU A 30 -1.42 -12.36 -6.89
N ILE A 31 -1.82 -12.77 -8.10
CA ILE A 31 -1.90 -11.88 -9.26
C ILE A 31 -3.26 -11.18 -9.23
N LEU A 32 -3.31 -9.88 -8.96
CA LEU A 32 -4.56 -9.13 -8.82
C LEU A 32 -5.15 -8.67 -10.15
N PHE A 33 -4.32 -8.57 -11.20
CA PHE A 33 -4.77 -8.18 -12.54
C PHE A 33 -4.46 -9.25 -13.57
N ASN A 34 -5.49 -9.73 -14.26
CA ASN A 34 -5.41 -10.88 -15.17
C ASN A 34 -4.84 -10.54 -16.57
N GLY A 35 -4.58 -9.26 -16.86
CA GLY A 35 -4.05 -8.81 -18.15
C GLY A 35 -5.06 -8.76 -19.30
N LYS A 36 -6.37 -8.94 -19.04
CA LYS A 36 -7.40 -9.09 -20.09
C LYS A 36 -8.60 -8.17 -19.87
N ASP A 37 -9.11 -8.10 -18.65
CA ASP A 37 -10.31 -7.36 -18.30
C ASP A 37 -10.25 -6.90 -16.83
N LEU A 38 -11.32 -6.26 -16.37
CA LEU A 38 -11.43 -5.73 -15.01
C LEU A 38 -12.18 -6.69 -14.06
N ASP A 39 -12.20 -7.99 -14.34
CA ASP A 39 -12.80 -8.96 -13.43
C ASP A 39 -12.12 -8.86 -12.05
N GLY A 40 -12.92 -8.72 -11.00
CA GLY A 40 -12.44 -8.48 -9.63
C GLY A 40 -12.10 -7.01 -9.33
N TRP A 41 -12.43 -6.08 -10.21
CA TRP A 41 -12.25 -4.64 -10.02
C TRP A 41 -13.55 -3.88 -10.29
N LYS A 42 -13.78 -2.85 -9.48
CA LYS A 42 -14.94 -1.98 -9.55
C LYS A 42 -14.53 -0.52 -9.67
N GLY A 43 -14.94 0.12 -10.75
CA GLY A 43 -14.64 1.53 -11.05
C GLY A 43 -15.65 2.09 -12.03
N ASN A 44 -15.61 3.41 -12.25
CA ASN A 44 -16.45 4.05 -13.27
C ASN A 44 -16.08 3.52 -14.67
N PRO A 45 -16.99 2.83 -15.40
CA PRO A 45 -16.70 2.25 -16.71
C PRO A 45 -16.40 3.30 -17.79
N ASP A 46 -16.79 4.56 -17.58
CA ASP A 46 -16.47 5.65 -18.51
C ASP A 46 -14.99 6.07 -18.41
N ASN A 47 -14.34 5.78 -17.28
CA ASN A 47 -12.95 6.19 -17.02
C ASN A 47 -11.95 5.04 -17.07
N TRP A 48 -12.41 3.81 -16.86
CA TRP A 48 -11.55 2.63 -16.71
C TRP A 48 -11.79 1.59 -17.80
N LYS A 49 -10.70 1.11 -18.40
CA LYS A 49 -10.71 0.04 -19.40
C LYS A 49 -9.42 -0.75 -19.35
N VAL A 50 -9.36 -1.85 -20.11
CA VAL A 50 -8.11 -2.58 -20.38
C VAL A 50 -7.70 -2.35 -21.82
N GLU A 51 -6.45 -1.94 -22.04
CA GLU A 51 -5.85 -1.79 -23.37
C GLU A 51 -4.46 -2.42 -23.38
N ASN A 52 -4.13 -3.22 -24.40
CA ASN A 52 -2.79 -3.80 -24.56
C ASN A 52 -2.26 -4.55 -23.31
N GLY A 53 -3.16 -5.20 -22.56
CA GLY A 53 -2.83 -5.92 -21.34
C GLY A 53 -2.47 -5.02 -20.15
N THR A 54 -2.90 -3.76 -20.15
CA THR A 54 -2.77 -2.83 -19.02
C THR A 54 -4.13 -2.28 -18.63
N ILE A 55 -4.32 -2.01 -17.34
CA ILE A 55 -5.44 -1.20 -16.85
C ILE A 55 -5.15 0.24 -17.27
N VAL A 56 -6.13 0.92 -17.85
CA VAL A 56 -6.03 2.32 -18.27
C VAL A 56 -7.11 3.13 -17.59
N GLY A 57 -6.70 4.13 -16.81
CA GLY A 57 -7.57 5.13 -16.20
C GLY A 57 -7.40 6.47 -16.90
N THR A 58 -8.49 7.11 -17.31
CA THR A 58 -8.46 8.41 -17.99
C THR A 58 -9.46 9.40 -17.43
N THR A 59 -9.07 10.67 -17.34
CA THR A 59 -9.97 11.81 -17.17
C THR A 59 -9.82 12.78 -18.34
N THR A 60 -10.83 13.61 -18.56
CA THR A 60 -10.86 14.59 -19.65
C THR A 60 -11.31 15.95 -19.13
N ASP A 61 -10.85 17.02 -19.77
CA ASP A 61 -11.19 18.39 -19.35
C ASP A 61 -12.67 18.77 -19.63
N ASP A 62 -13.31 18.09 -20.58
CA ASP A 62 -14.72 18.29 -20.95
C ASP A 62 -15.71 17.61 -19.99
N ALA A 63 -15.26 16.62 -19.21
CA ALA A 63 -16.05 15.92 -18.20
C ALA A 63 -15.26 15.83 -16.87
N PRO A 64 -15.05 16.96 -16.18
CA PRO A 64 -14.24 16.99 -14.97
C PRO A 64 -14.90 16.19 -13.83
N LEU A 65 -14.09 15.44 -13.09
CA LEU A 65 -14.58 14.68 -11.95
C LEU A 65 -15.04 15.62 -10.80
N PRO A 66 -16.16 15.31 -10.12
CA PRO A 66 -16.59 16.07 -8.94
C PRO A 66 -15.68 15.83 -7.73
N PHE A 67 -15.03 14.67 -7.66
CA PHE A 67 -14.11 14.21 -6.63
C PHE A 67 -13.15 13.16 -7.21
N ASN A 68 -12.06 12.85 -6.51
CA ASN A 68 -11.17 11.74 -6.88
C ASN A 68 -11.98 10.44 -6.95
N GLN A 69 -11.79 9.68 -8.02
CA GLN A 69 -12.41 8.36 -8.20
C GLN A 69 -11.34 7.29 -8.28
N PHE A 70 -11.72 6.05 -7.97
CA PHE A 70 -10.78 4.96 -7.82
C PHE A 70 -11.27 3.70 -8.54
N LEU A 71 -10.34 2.93 -9.10
CA LEU A 71 -10.57 1.54 -9.47
C LEU A 71 -10.27 0.67 -8.26
N ILE A 72 -11.31 0.12 -7.64
CA ILE A 72 -11.25 -0.58 -6.36
C ILE A 72 -11.18 -2.08 -6.61
N TRP A 73 -10.23 -2.76 -6.00
CA TRP A 73 -10.17 -4.22 -6.03
C TRP A 73 -11.26 -4.82 -5.14
N GLU A 74 -12.01 -5.80 -5.64
CA GLU A 74 -13.16 -6.42 -4.96
C GLU A 74 -12.79 -7.66 -4.13
N GLY A 75 -11.49 -7.96 -3.96
CA GLY A 75 -11.04 -9.03 -3.09
C GLY A 75 -11.14 -8.70 -1.60
N ASP A 76 -10.76 -9.67 -0.78
CA ASP A 76 -10.79 -9.53 0.68
C ASP A 76 -9.86 -8.41 1.15
N PRO A 77 -10.25 -7.63 2.18
CA PRO A 77 -9.40 -6.58 2.74
C PRO A 77 -7.98 -7.06 3.04
N VAL A 78 -7.01 -6.17 2.85
CA VAL A 78 -5.61 -6.42 3.14
C VAL A 78 -5.24 -5.85 4.50
N GLU A 79 -4.59 -6.66 5.33
CA GLU A 79 -4.00 -6.24 6.60
C GLU A 79 -2.48 -6.06 6.41
N ASP A 80 -1.71 -7.13 6.61
CA ASP A 80 -0.26 -7.13 6.44
C ASP A 80 0.12 -7.76 5.12
N PHE A 81 0.87 -7.02 4.30
CA PHE A 81 1.13 -7.41 2.92
C PHE A 81 2.35 -6.69 2.32
N GLU A 82 2.79 -7.23 1.18
CA GLU A 82 3.58 -6.55 0.18
C GLU A 82 2.77 -6.47 -1.12
N LEU A 83 2.59 -5.27 -1.66
CA LEU A 83 1.88 -5.00 -2.91
C LEU A 83 2.88 -4.39 -3.89
N THR A 84 2.98 -4.97 -5.08
CA THR A 84 3.79 -4.41 -6.17
C THR A 84 2.89 -4.11 -7.37
N ALA A 85 3.11 -2.96 -8.01
CA ALA A 85 2.48 -2.60 -9.27
C ALA A 85 3.41 -1.71 -10.11
N GLU A 86 3.34 -1.84 -11.43
CA GLU A 86 3.98 -0.91 -12.36
C GLU A 86 2.96 0.11 -12.84
N LEU A 87 3.29 1.39 -12.70
CA LEU A 87 2.46 2.51 -13.13
C LEU A 87 3.22 3.37 -14.14
N LYS A 88 2.47 3.99 -15.04
CA LYS A 88 2.95 5.00 -16.00
C LYS A 88 1.88 6.08 -16.14
N LEU A 89 2.26 7.34 -15.99
CA LEU A 89 1.40 8.53 -16.07
C LEU A 89 1.90 9.44 -17.19
N THR A 90 1.17 9.49 -18.30
CA THR A 90 1.62 10.14 -19.53
C THR A 90 1.05 11.54 -19.72
N THR A 91 0.82 12.29 -18.64
CA THR A 91 0.19 13.62 -18.71
C THR A 91 0.81 14.59 -17.73
N ASP A 92 0.99 15.84 -18.19
CA ASP A 92 1.56 16.91 -17.37
C ASP A 92 0.49 17.55 -16.49
N GLY A 93 0.79 17.74 -15.20
CA GLY A 93 0.00 18.60 -14.31
C GLY A 93 -1.09 17.90 -13.49
N ASN A 94 -1.13 16.57 -13.44
CA ASN A 94 -1.96 15.81 -12.51
C ASN A 94 -1.14 14.67 -11.86
N ASN A 95 -1.75 13.92 -10.94
CA ASN A 95 -1.13 12.80 -10.22
C ASN A 95 -2.07 11.59 -10.18
N SER A 96 -1.53 10.46 -9.74
CA SER A 96 -2.26 9.23 -9.42
C SER A 96 -1.71 8.66 -8.11
N GLY A 97 -2.06 7.44 -7.78
CA GLY A 97 -1.56 6.76 -6.61
C GLY A 97 -2.20 5.40 -6.39
N ILE A 98 -1.59 4.65 -5.50
CA ILE A 98 -2.05 3.35 -5.05
C ILE A 98 -2.60 3.52 -3.63
N GLN A 99 -3.91 3.42 -3.48
CA GLN A 99 -4.59 3.35 -2.19
C GLN A 99 -4.43 1.94 -1.63
N TYR A 100 -4.20 1.85 -0.33
CA TYR A 100 -4.14 0.58 0.39
C TYR A 100 -4.63 0.75 1.82
N ARG A 101 -5.11 -0.35 2.40
CA ARG A 101 -5.87 -0.33 3.67
C ARG A 101 -6.98 0.73 3.68
N ALA A 102 -7.50 1.04 2.50
CA ALA A 102 -8.40 2.17 2.33
C ALA A 102 -9.82 1.82 2.76
N GLN A 103 -10.55 2.83 3.23
CA GLN A 103 -11.95 2.71 3.60
C GLN A 103 -12.85 3.19 2.47
N LEU A 104 -13.90 2.43 2.15
CA LEU A 104 -14.92 2.85 1.19
C LEU A 104 -15.70 4.06 1.73
N ARG A 105 -15.97 5.05 0.87
CA ARG A 105 -16.69 6.29 1.22
C ARG A 105 -17.97 6.48 0.39
N PRO A 106 -18.94 5.55 0.48
CA PRO A 106 -20.21 5.67 -0.24
C PRO A 106 -21.06 6.87 0.22
N ASP A 107 -20.75 7.44 1.38
CA ASP A 107 -21.35 8.68 1.88
C ASP A 107 -20.93 9.92 1.08
N ILE A 108 -19.79 9.86 0.38
CA ILE A 108 -19.30 10.93 -0.51
C ILE A 108 -19.72 10.68 -1.95
N GLY A 109 -19.58 9.44 -2.43
CA GLY A 109 -19.96 9.06 -3.78
C GLY A 109 -19.51 7.65 -4.17
N GLU A 110 -19.91 7.22 -5.36
CA GLU A 110 -19.43 5.96 -5.92
C GLU A 110 -17.94 6.03 -6.23
N TYR A 111 -17.25 4.90 -6.04
CA TYR A 111 -15.83 4.75 -6.33
C TYR A 111 -14.94 5.72 -5.56
N VAL A 112 -15.35 6.13 -4.36
CA VAL A 112 -14.55 6.99 -3.48
C VAL A 112 -14.01 6.17 -2.31
N VAL A 113 -12.74 6.37 -1.99
CA VAL A 113 -12.11 5.83 -0.79
C VAL A 113 -11.43 6.93 0.03
N SER A 114 -11.03 6.60 1.25
CA SER A 114 -10.13 7.38 2.12
C SER A 114 -9.05 6.47 2.71
N GLY A 115 -7.99 7.05 3.27
CA GLY A 115 -6.88 6.32 3.89
C GLY A 115 -5.59 6.41 3.08
N TYR A 116 -4.62 5.55 3.39
CA TYR A 116 -3.26 5.69 2.87
C TYR A 116 -3.12 5.53 1.36
N GLN A 117 -2.27 6.39 0.79
CA GLN A 117 -1.85 6.43 -0.61
C GLN A 117 -0.34 6.39 -0.72
N CYS A 118 0.17 5.55 -1.62
CA CYS A 118 1.48 5.74 -2.23
C CYS A 118 1.30 6.56 -3.52
N ASP A 119 1.72 7.83 -3.48
CA ASP A 119 1.48 8.79 -4.57
C ASP A 119 2.37 8.51 -5.79
N MET A 120 1.79 8.61 -6.98
CA MET A 120 2.52 8.80 -8.23
C MET A 120 2.37 10.26 -8.64
N HIS A 121 3.41 11.06 -8.39
CA HIS A 121 3.36 12.51 -8.60
C HIS A 121 4.56 12.98 -9.44
N PRO A 122 4.40 13.86 -10.45
CA PRO A 122 5.52 14.31 -11.28
C PRO A 122 6.62 15.07 -10.51
N ALA A 123 6.24 15.77 -9.43
CA ALA A 123 7.20 16.45 -8.57
C ALA A 123 8.04 15.47 -7.72
N ILE A 124 9.37 15.63 -7.77
CA ILE A 124 10.32 14.71 -7.12
C ILE A 124 10.00 14.47 -5.65
N TRP A 125 9.78 15.52 -4.88
CA TRP A 125 9.53 15.45 -3.44
C TRP A 125 8.25 14.70 -3.03
N ALA A 126 7.34 14.46 -3.98
CA ALA A 126 6.02 13.87 -3.74
C ALA A 126 5.88 12.45 -4.31
N ASN A 127 6.73 12.01 -5.23
CA ASN A 127 6.58 10.68 -5.81
C ASN A 127 6.97 9.58 -4.82
N GLY A 128 6.11 8.60 -4.60
CA GLY A 128 6.27 7.56 -3.58
C GLY A 128 6.08 8.07 -2.16
N MET A 129 5.57 9.29 -1.96
CA MET A 129 5.22 9.82 -0.64
C MET A 129 4.02 9.07 -0.05
N LEU A 130 3.80 9.20 1.25
CA LEU A 130 2.61 8.71 1.94
C LEU A 130 1.64 9.88 2.19
N TYR A 131 0.50 9.81 1.52
CA TYR A 131 -0.62 10.72 1.68
C TYR A 131 -1.82 10.00 2.29
N ASP A 132 -2.49 10.62 3.24
CA ASP A 132 -3.68 10.07 3.90
C ASP A 132 -4.93 10.73 3.31
N GLU A 133 -5.50 10.09 2.29
CA GLU A 133 -6.58 10.62 1.45
C GLU A 133 -7.84 10.86 2.27
N LYS A 134 -8.32 12.12 2.23
CA LYS A 134 -9.43 12.62 3.06
C LYS A 134 -9.25 12.46 4.58
N GLY A 135 -8.04 12.13 5.03
CA GLY A 135 -7.64 12.12 6.43
C GLY A 135 -6.63 13.24 6.69
N ARG A 136 -5.43 12.87 7.13
CA ARG A 136 -4.38 13.79 7.61
C ARG A 136 -3.59 14.49 6.49
N GLY A 137 -3.79 14.11 5.23
CA GLY A 137 -3.06 14.65 4.08
C GLY A 137 -1.62 14.14 4.02
N ILE A 138 -0.64 14.99 3.69
CA ILE A 138 0.77 14.54 3.55
C ILE A 138 1.32 14.16 4.93
N VAL A 139 1.51 12.87 5.19
CA VAL A 139 2.06 12.40 6.48
C VAL A 139 3.50 11.93 6.37
N CYS A 140 4.00 11.58 5.19
CA CYS A 140 5.42 11.33 4.97
C CYS A 140 5.81 11.74 3.54
N LYS A 141 6.73 12.70 3.38
CA LYS A 141 7.27 13.04 2.04
C LYS A 141 8.27 11.98 1.59
N ARG A 142 8.58 12.00 0.30
CA ARG A 142 9.68 11.20 -0.25
C ARG A 142 10.98 11.48 0.52
N GLY A 143 11.76 10.43 0.75
CA GLY A 143 13.07 10.50 1.40
C GLY A 143 13.01 10.58 2.93
N MET A 144 11.83 10.51 3.55
CA MET A 144 11.68 10.69 4.99
C MET A 144 11.46 9.38 5.75
N LYS A 145 11.99 9.36 6.98
CA LYS A 145 11.49 8.49 8.04
C LYS A 145 10.59 9.28 8.96
N VAL A 146 9.40 8.78 9.26
CA VAL A 146 8.40 9.49 10.03
C VAL A 146 7.77 8.59 11.08
N VAL A 147 7.50 9.18 12.25
CA VAL A 147 6.67 8.58 13.29
C VAL A 147 5.52 9.54 13.60
N VAL A 148 4.29 9.04 13.60
CA VAL A 148 3.12 9.76 14.12
C VAL A 148 2.85 9.25 15.53
N PRO A 149 2.95 10.09 16.57
CA PRO A 149 2.59 9.69 17.92
C PRO A 149 1.06 9.68 18.09
N GLU A 150 0.59 9.08 19.19
CA GLU A 150 -0.80 9.26 19.62
C GLU A 150 -1.13 10.76 19.81
N GLY A 151 -2.32 11.18 19.37
CA GLY A 151 -2.72 12.60 19.30
C GLY A 151 -2.14 13.36 18.09
N GLY A 152 -1.44 12.67 17.20
CA GLY A 152 -1.10 13.12 15.86
C GLY A 152 0.15 13.99 15.73
N GLY A 153 0.33 14.52 14.52
CA GLY A 153 1.48 15.33 14.13
C GLY A 153 2.66 14.46 13.70
N ALA A 154 2.67 14.07 12.44
CA ALA A 154 3.79 13.37 11.80
C ALA A 154 5.13 14.08 12.06
N ARG A 155 6.08 13.38 12.70
CA ARG A 155 7.43 13.87 13.02
C ARG A 155 8.46 13.19 12.14
N VAL A 156 9.32 13.99 11.51
CA VAL A 156 10.46 13.48 10.76
C VAL A 156 11.54 13.05 11.75
N VAL A 157 11.84 11.75 11.77
CA VAL A 157 12.82 11.14 12.69
C VAL A 157 14.10 10.70 11.98
N GLY A 158 14.13 10.77 10.65
CA GLY A 158 15.29 10.40 9.85
C GLY A 158 15.12 10.74 8.37
N ASP A 159 16.22 10.56 7.64
CA ASP A 159 16.35 10.80 6.21
C ASP A 159 16.82 9.50 5.54
N LEU A 160 16.21 9.14 4.41
CA LEU A 160 16.50 7.92 3.65
C LEU A 160 17.58 8.12 2.57
N GLY A 161 18.06 9.36 2.37
CA GLY A 161 19.08 9.70 1.38
C GLY A 161 18.51 10.32 0.11
N GLN A 162 19.38 10.43 -0.91
CA GLN A 162 19.09 11.17 -2.14
C GLN A 162 17.95 10.58 -2.97
N GLU A 163 17.19 11.50 -3.56
CA GLU A 163 16.11 11.19 -4.46
C GLU A 163 16.65 10.80 -5.85
N PRO A 164 16.42 9.56 -6.33
CA PRO A 164 16.69 9.25 -7.72
C PRO A 164 15.79 10.10 -8.61
N GLU A 165 16.33 10.56 -9.74
CA GLU A 165 15.50 11.08 -10.82
C GLU A 165 14.56 9.98 -11.30
N PHE A 166 13.33 10.35 -11.61
CA PHE A 166 12.35 9.48 -12.21
C PHE A 166 11.58 10.25 -13.28
N ASP A 167 10.96 9.50 -14.17
CA ASP A 167 10.03 10.01 -15.15
C ASP A 167 8.72 9.23 -15.00
N THR A 168 7.65 9.92 -14.61
CA THR A 168 6.32 9.31 -14.51
C THR A 168 5.79 8.85 -15.86
N GLY A 169 6.30 9.41 -16.97
CA GLY A 169 6.00 8.98 -18.33
C GLY A 169 6.58 7.62 -18.72
N GLU A 170 7.51 7.08 -17.90
CA GLU A 170 8.07 5.75 -18.05
C GLU A 170 7.47 4.77 -17.03
N TRP A 171 7.53 3.47 -17.35
CA TRP A 171 7.09 2.43 -16.41
C TRP A 171 7.91 2.49 -15.12
N THR A 172 7.21 2.75 -14.02
CA THR A 172 7.79 2.90 -12.69
C THR A 172 7.19 1.83 -11.79
N THR A 173 8.05 1.05 -11.12
CA THR A 173 7.62 0.02 -10.16
C THR A 173 7.42 0.67 -8.80
N TYR A 174 6.23 0.51 -8.24
CA TYR A 174 5.88 0.89 -6.88
C TYR A 174 5.71 -0.39 -6.06
N LYS A 175 6.34 -0.43 -4.89
CA LYS A 175 6.18 -1.50 -3.92
C LYS A 175 5.83 -0.91 -2.56
N ILE A 176 4.82 -1.48 -1.92
CA ILE A 176 4.28 -1.05 -0.64
C ILE A 176 4.35 -2.24 0.29
N THR A 177 5.06 -2.11 1.40
CA THR A 177 5.09 -3.10 2.47
C THR A 177 4.39 -2.51 3.68
N ALA A 178 3.33 -3.15 4.15
CA ALA A 178 2.62 -2.76 5.35
C ALA A 178 2.60 -3.94 6.34
N LYS A 179 3.14 -3.74 7.55
CA LYS A 179 3.23 -4.75 8.61
C LYS A 179 2.88 -4.10 9.95
N GLY A 180 1.76 -4.47 10.55
CA GLY A 180 1.21 -3.78 11.71
C GLY A 180 1.04 -2.29 11.41
N ASN A 181 1.61 -1.44 12.25
CA ASN A 181 1.66 0.02 12.10
C ASN A 181 2.90 0.54 11.36
N HIS A 182 3.73 -0.34 10.78
CA HIS A 182 4.90 0.04 9.97
C HIS A 182 4.58 -0.04 8.47
N ILE A 183 4.86 1.04 7.76
CA ILE A 183 4.63 1.18 6.33
C ILE A 183 5.92 1.63 5.64
N VAL A 184 6.27 0.94 4.57
CA VAL A 184 7.41 1.25 3.71
C VAL A 184 6.94 1.37 2.27
N HIS A 185 7.37 2.43 1.58
CA HIS A 185 7.24 2.55 0.13
C HIS A 185 8.62 2.43 -0.52
N GLU A 186 8.65 1.77 -1.67
CA GLU A 186 9.80 1.71 -2.57
C GLU A 186 9.37 2.07 -4.00
N VAL A 187 10.17 2.87 -4.69
CA VAL A 187 9.98 3.26 -6.09
C VAL A 187 11.22 2.86 -6.89
N ASN A 188 11.06 2.00 -7.89
CA ASN A 188 12.16 1.39 -8.67
C ASN A 188 13.24 0.75 -7.77
N GLY A 189 12.83 0.11 -6.68
CA GLY A 189 13.73 -0.54 -5.71
C GLY A 189 14.46 0.43 -4.76
N VAL A 190 14.16 1.73 -4.79
CA VAL A 190 14.68 2.71 -3.84
C VAL A 190 13.62 3.02 -2.80
N GLN A 191 13.95 2.88 -1.52
CA GLN A 191 13.04 3.19 -0.42
C GLN A 191 12.75 4.71 -0.36
N THR A 192 11.47 5.07 -0.36
CA THR A 192 11.02 6.48 -0.37
C THR A 192 10.31 6.89 0.91
N VAL A 193 9.76 5.94 1.67
CA VAL A 193 9.05 6.16 2.93
C VAL A 193 9.43 5.07 3.93
N ASP A 194 9.61 5.46 5.19
CA ASP A 194 9.72 4.59 6.36
C ASP A 194 8.85 5.19 7.48
N PHE A 195 7.64 4.66 7.68
CA PHE A 195 6.58 5.34 8.41
C PHE A 195 5.98 4.45 9.51
N TYR A 196 5.87 4.99 10.73
CA TYR A 196 5.16 4.36 11.84
C TYR A 196 3.96 5.21 12.28
N ASP A 197 2.80 4.56 12.43
CA ASP A 197 1.55 5.22 12.83
C ASP A 197 1.03 4.74 14.18
N HIS A 198 1.28 5.52 15.23
CA HIS A 198 0.78 5.21 16.58
C HIS A 198 -0.56 5.88 16.89
N GLU A 199 -1.11 6.69 15.98
CA GLU A 199 -2.37 7.41 16.21
C GLU A 199 -3.57 6.47 16.00
N GLU A 200 -4.03 5.84 17.08
CA GLU A 200 -5.03 4.76 16.98
C GLU A 200 -6.35 5.22 16.39
N SER A 201 -6.71 6.48 16.61
CA SER A 201 -7.97 7.07 16.13
C SER A 201 -8.00 7.32 14.62
N GLU A 202 -6.83 7.41 13.98
CA GLU A 202 -6.70 7.78 12.56
C GLU A 202 -5.97 6.72 11.72
N ARG A 203 -5.33 5.72 12.33
CA ARG A 203 -4.61 4.68 11.60
C ARG A 203 -5.55 3.63 11.02
N ASP A 204 -5.26 3.20 9.80
CA ASP A 204 -5.90 2.06 9.16
C ASP A 204 -4.99 0.82 9.22
N LEU A 205 -5.47 -0.27 9.83
CA LEU A 205 -4.75 -1.55 9.84
C LEU A 205 -5.27 -2.54 8.80
N SER A 206 -6.41 -2.23 8.17
CA SER A 206 -7.06 -3.10 7.18
C SER A 206 -7.93 -2.29 6.24
N GLY A 207 -8.04 -2.70 4.98
CA GLY A 207 -8.97 -2.10 4.02
C GLY A 207 -8.71 -2.55 2.59
N VAL A 208 -9.27 -1.84 1.62
CA VAL A 208 -9.17 -2.21 0.19
C VAL A 208 -7.91 -1.66 -0.46
N ILE A 209 -7.56 -2.24 -1.62
CA ILE A 209 -6.59 -1.69 -2.57
C ILE A 209 -7.36 -0.95 -3.66
N ALA A 210 -6.87 0.21 -4.10
CA ALA A 210 -7.46 0.92 -5.23
C ALA A 210 -6.44 1.77 -6.01
N PHE A 211 -6.72 2.06 -7.28
CA PHE A 211 -5.90 2.97 -8.10
C PHE A 211 -6.64 4.27 -8.37
N GLN A 212 -5.96 5.40 -8.22
CA GLN A 212 -6.58 6.72 -8.34
C GLN A 212 -6.61 7.25 -9.78
N ILE A 213 -7.76 7.81 -10.17
CA ILE A 213 -7.82 8.91 -11.16
C ILE A 213 -8.17 10.20 -10.41
N HIS A 214 -7.27 11.17 -10.50
CA HIS A 214 -7.34 12.38 -9.69
C HIS A 214 -8.18 13.45 -10.37
N ARG A 215 -8.99 14.15 -9.57
CA ARG A 215 -9.75 15.31 -10.03
C ARG A 215 -8.78 16.45 -10.36
N GLY A 216 -8.78 16.90 -11.61
CA GLY A 216 -7.93 17.98 -12.05
C GLY A 216 -7.86 18.04 -13.58
N PRO A 217 -6.75 18.58 -14.13
CA PRO A 217 -6.46 18.47 -15.55
C PRO A 217 -6.59 17.02 -16.05
N ALA A 218 -6.94 16.86 -17.32
CA ALA A 218 -6.97 15.55 -17.98
C ALA A 218 -5.70 14.74 -17.66
N MET A 219 -5.89 13.46 -17.36
CA MET A 219 -4.79 12.54 -17.08
C MET A 219 -5.02 11.16 -17.68
N LYS A 220 -3.93 10.45 -17.92
CA LYS A 220 -3.93 9.03 -18.27
C LYS A 220 -2.92 8.28 -17.42
N VAL A 221 -3.39 7.34 -16.62
CA VAL A 221 -2.56 6.36 -15.92
C VAL A 221 -2.73 4.99 -16.55
N GLU A 222 -1.61 4.28 -16.70
CA GLU A 222 -1.55 2.88 -17.14
C GLU A 222 -0.95 2.05 -16.02
N ILE A 223 -1.56 0.90 -15.69
CA ILE A 223 -1.15 0.02 -14.59
C ILE A 223 -1.00 -1.41 -15.11
N ARG A 224 0.04 -2.12 -14.66
CA ARG A 224 0.24 -3.55 -14.93
C ARG A 224 1.03 -4.23 -13.81
N ASN A 225 1.18 -5.56 -13.91
CA ASN A 225 1.98 -6.38 -13.00
C ASN A 225 1.58 -6.17 -11.52
N VAL A 226 0.27 -6.16 -11.25
CA VAL A 226 -0.26 -5.98 -9.90
C VAL A 226 -0.24 -7.30 -9.15
N THR A 227 0.61 -7.38 -8.13
CA THR A 227 0.84 -8.59 -7.33
C THR A 227 0.72 -8.28 -5.84
N LEU A 228 0.16 -9.22 -5.09
CA LEU A 228 -0.07 -9.10 -3.65
C LEU A 228 0.47 -10.34 -2.95
N LYS A 229 1.37 -10.12 -2.00
CA LYS A 229 1.82 -11.14 -1.06
C LYS A 229 1.29 -10.81 0.32
N ARG A 230 0.45 -11.67 0.88
CA ARG A 230 -0.06 -11.50 2.25
C ARG A 230 0.95 -12.02 3.26
N PHE A 231 1.05 -11.34 4.40
CA PHE A 231 1.83 -11.79 5.54
C PHE A 231 0.90 -12.27 6.66
N PRO A 232 1.40 -13.15 7.55
CA PRO A 232 0.77 -13.35 8.84
C PRO A 232 0.64 -12.01 9.57
N LYS A 233 -0.44 -11.87 10.34
CA LYS A 233 -0.68 -10.68 11.16
C LYS A 233 0.52 -10.39 12.05
N ALA A 234 1.11 -9.21 11.89
CA ALA A 234 2.22 -8.71 12.66
C ALA A 234 1.73 -8.06 13.96
N GLU A 235 2.53 -8.18 15.01
CA GLU A 235 2.37 -7.37 16.21
C GLU A 235 2.63 -5.89 15.89
N LEU A 236 1.93 -5.00 16.58
CA LEU A 236 2.18 -3.57 16.45
C LEU A 236 3.51 -3.22 17.12
N VAL A 237 4.32 -2.41 16.44
CA VAL A 237 5.55 -1.85 17.02
C VAL A 237 5.16 -0.80 18.04
N SER A 238 5.75 -0.85 19.24
CA SER A 238 5.38 0.06 20.32
C SER A 238 6.01 1.45 20.15
N PRO A 239 5.43 2.52 20.73
CA PRO A 239 6.04 3.85 20.70
C PRO A 239 7.46 3.90 21.30
N GLU A 240 7.77 3.03 22.27
CA GLU A 240 9.10 2.92 22.89
C GLU A 240 10.17 2.39 21.92
N GLU A 241 9.77 1.57 20.95
CA GLU A 241 10.67 1.03 19.91
C GLU A 241 10.97 2.06 18.82
N THR A 242 10.13 3.08 18.68
CA THR A 242 10.28 4.16 17.70
C THR A 242 10.30 5.54 18.38
N PRO A 243 11.31 5.83 19.21
CA PRO A 243 11.35 7.08 19.95
C PRO A 243 11.45 8.27 18.99
N ILE A 244 10.64 9.29 19.23
CA ILE A 244 10.71 10.56 18.51
C ILE A 244 11.78 11.43 19.17
N PRO A 245 12.86 11.83 18.46
CA PRO A 245 13.87 12.72 19.01
C PRO A 245 13.29 14.07 19.47
N GLU A 246 13.82 14.61 20.56
CA GLU A 246 13.43 15.94 21.01
C GLU A 246 13.68 16.97 19.90
N GLY A 247 12.67 17.79 19.61
CA GLY A 247 12.75 18.79 18.55
C GLY A 247 12.58 18.27 17.12
N ALA A 248 12.23 16.99 16.93
CA ALA A 248 11.91 16.45 15.61
C ALA A 248 10.87 17.34 14.88
N PRO A 249 11.14 17.76 13.63
CA PRO A 249 10.27 18.68 12.92
C PRO A 249 8.97 17.99 12.48
N LEU A 250 7.89 18.77 12.43
CA LEU A 250 6.63 18.34 11.81
C LEU A 250 6.80 18.23 10.29
N VAL A 251 6.20 17.21 9.68
CA VAL A 251 6.09 17.08 8.22
C VAL A 251 5.32 18.27 7.63
N ASN A 252 4.23 18.65 8.31
CA ASN A 252 3.39 19.81 7.99
C ASN A 252 3.38 20.79 9.17
N PRO A 253 4.35 21.70 9.27
CA PRO A 253 4.32 22.72 10.31
C PRO A 253 3.15 23.70 10.06
N PRO A 254 2.49 24.21 11.13
CA PRO A 254 1.44 25.21 10.97
C PRO A 254 1.98 26.44 10.24
N LYS A 255 1.20 26.95 9.27
CA LYS A 255 1.58 28.15 8.50
C LYS A 255 1.80 29.30 9.48
N LYS A 256 3.01 29.89 9.47
CA LYS A 256 3.28 31.11 10.25
C LYS A 256 2.26 32.19 9.84
N PRO A 257 1.67 32.93 10.80
CA PRO A 257 0.78 34.04 10.47
C PRO A 257 1.52 34.99 9.53
N LYS A 258 0.91 35.35 8.40
CA LYS A 258 1.44 36.42 7.55
C LYS A 258 1.47 37.69 8.41
N GLY A 259 2.66 38.14 8.79
CA GLY A 259 2.82 39.43 9.45
C GLY A 259 2.15 40.49 8.58
N LYS A 260 1.26 41.31 9.17
CA LYS A 260 0.71 42.47 8.46
C LYS A 260 1.90 43.29 7.97
N ALA A 261 2.05 43.43 6.66
CA ALA A 261 2.97 44.40 6.09
C ALA A 261 2.66 45.76 6.72
N LYS A 262 3.67 46.39 7.32
CA LYS A 262 3.59 47.78 7.79
C LYS A 262 3.69 48.72 6.61
#